data_AF-A0A0M2LKR2-F1
#
_entry.id   AF-A0A0M2LKR2-F1
#
_cell.length_a   1.000
_cell.length_b   1.000
_cell.length_c   1.000
_cell.angle_alpha   90.00
_cell.angle_beta   90.00
_cell.angle_gamma   90.00
#
_symmetry.space_group_name_H-M   'P 1'
#
loop_
_entity.id
_entity.type
_entity.pdbx_description
1 polymer ?
#
loop_
_entity_poly.entity_id
_entity_poly.type
_entity_poly.pdbx_seq_one_letter_code
_entity_poly.pdbx_strand_id
1 'polypeptide(L)' 'MRSTSRGPSRIRGTGLDSFLKEVQVVDVRVIGNARVLTPAGSDWSYWAENGTEVTADFCANRDQPAPQERSWQA' A
#
# COMPACT_ATOMS: atom_id res chain seq x y z
N MET A 1 -11.62 38.12 15.68
CA MET A 1 -11.09 36.85 15.12
C MET A 1 -12.02 35.72 15.49
N ARG A 2 -12.69 35.07 14.53
CA ARG A 2 -13.41 33.80 14.80
C ARG A 2 -12.48 32.65 14.44
N SER A 3 -11.94 31.98 15.45
CA SER A 3 -11.33 30.67 15.31
C SER A 3 -12.46 29.66 15.22
N THR A 4 -12.76 29.17 14.02
CA THR A 4 -13.59 27.98 13.86
C THR A 4 -12.66 26.79 13.88
N SER A 5 -12.58 26.08 15.01
CA SER A 5 -11.98 24.76 15.03
C SER A 5 -12.85 23.84 14.17
N ARG A 6 -12.44 23.58 12.92
CA ARG A 6 -13.07 22.52 12.12
C ARG A 6 -12.79 21.21 12.83
N GLY A 7 -13.84 20.45 13.12
CA GLY A 7 -13.72 19.05 13.51
C GLY A 7 -12.96 18.23 12.46
N PRO A 8 -12.65 16.96 12.74
CA PRO A 8 -11.89 16.11 11.83
C PRO A 8 -12.57 16.06 10.46
N SER A 9 -11.80 16.35 9.40
CA SER A 9 -12.30 16.32 8.03
C SER A 9 -12.52 14.85 7.64
N ARG A 10 -13.78 14.49 7.32
CA ARG A 10 -14.14 13.12 6.90
C ARG A 10 -14.41 13.11 5.40
N ILE A 11 -13.71 12.23 4.68
CA ILE A 11 -13.92 12.00 3.25
C ILE A 11 -14.80 10.74 3.11
N ARG A 12 -15.88 10.82 2.32
CA ARG A 12 -16.72 9.67 1.97
C ARG A 12 -16.43 9.27 0.52
N GLY A 13 -15.97 8.05 0.29
CA GLY A 13 -15.86 7.47 -1.05
C GLY A 13 -17.25 7.09 -1.60
N THR A 14 -17.43 7.17 -2.92
CA THR A 14 -18.75 7.03 -3.59
C THR A 14 -18.83 5.87 -4.60
N GLY A 15 -18.06 4.78 -4.45
CA GLY A 15 -18.00 3.67 -5.44
C GLY A 15 -17.92 2.26 -4.85
N LEU A 16 -18.24 1.24 -5.68
CA LEU A 16 -18.28 -0.22 -5.39
C LEU A 16 -16.90 -0.84 -5.06
N ASP A 17 -15.87 -0.03 -5.24
CA ASP A 17 -14.44 -0.26 -5.12
C ASP A 17 -13.88 0.42 -3.85
N SER A 18 -14.68 0.45 -2.77
CA SER A 18 -14.50 1.27 -1.55
C SER A 18 -13.23 0.98 -0.70
N PHE A 19 -12.18 0.40 -1.27
CA PHE A 19 -11.06 -0.28 -0.64
C PHE A 19 -11.56 -1.53 0.10
N LEU A 20 -11.07 -2.72 -0.29
CA LEU A 20 -11.49 -4.00 0.30
C LEU A 20 -11.13 -4.17 1.81
N LYS A 21 -10.74 -3.10 2.51
CA LYS A 21 -10.84 -2.89 3.97
C LYS A 21 -10.96 -1.39 4.23
N GLU A 22 -11.60 -0.98 5.33
CA GLU A 22 -11.62 0.41 5.76
C GLU A 22 -10.19 0.93 5.99
N VAL A 23 -9.73 1.85 5.12
CA VAL A 23 -8.45 2.55 5.29
C VAL A 23 -8.64 3.71 6.25
N GLN A 24 -7.98 3.66 7.41
CA GLN A 24 -8.13 4.68 8.45
C GLN A 24 -7.04 5.77 8.39
N VAL A 25 -5.85 5.43 7.87
CA VAL A 25 -4.69 6.32 7.83
C VAL A 25 -4.15 6.38 6.40
N VAL A 26 -3.89 7.60 5.94
CA VAL A 26 -3.42 7.88 4.58
C VAL A 26 -2.27 8.87 4.59
N ASP A 27 -1.33 8.68 3.68
CA ASP A 27 -0.35 9.68 3.30
C ASP A 27 -0.99 10.66 2.31
N VAL A 28 -0.77 11.96 2.51
CA VAL A 28 -1.34 13.02 1.69
C VAL A 28 -0.25 13.71 0.89
N ARG A 29 -0.32 13.63 -0.45
CA ARG A 29 0.54 14.40 -1.35
C ARG A 29 -0.27 15.48 -2.07
N VAL A 30 0.24 16.71 -2.08
CA VAL A 30 -0.37 17.84 -2.79
C VAL A 30 0.21 17.91 -4.21
N ILE A 31 -0.68 17.95 -5.20
CA ILE A 31 -0.30 18.14 -6.61
C ILE A 31 -1.19 19.24 -7.18
N GLY A 32 -0.64 20.45 -7.31
CA GLY A 32 -1.43 21.63 -7.67
C GLY A 32 -2.57 21.87 -6.68
N ASN A 33 -3.82 21.88 -7.18
CA ASN A 33 -5.02 21.98 -6.35
C ASN A 33 -5.61 20.61 -5.93
N ALA A 34 -5.02 19.51 -6.39
CA ALA A 34 -5.43 18.16 -6.05
C ALA A 34 -4.68 17.61 -4.83
N ARG A 35 -5.29 16.61 -4.18
CA ARG A 35 -4.66 15.82 -3.12
C ARG A 35 -4.73 14.37 -3.52
N VAL A 36 -3.59 13.71 -3.57
CA VAL A 36 -3.48 12.26 -3.75
C VAL A 36 -3.40 11.64 -2.37
N LEU A 37 -4.32 10.73 -2.09
CA LEU A 37 -4.39 9.96 -0.84
C LEU A 37 -3.93 8.54 -1.14
N THR A 38 -2.94 8.07 -0.41
CA THR A 38 -2.43 6.70 -0.51
C THR A 38 -2.54 6.06 0.88
N PRO A 39 -2.98 4.80 1.03
CA PRO A 39 -2.96 4.13 2.32
C PRO A 39 -1.57 4.25 2.97
N ALA A 40 -1.53 4.65 4.24
CA ALA A 40 -0.26 4.85 4.92
C ALA A 40 0.53 3.55 4.96
N GLY A 41 1.82 3.65 4.64
CA GLY A 41 2.74 2.50 4.66
C GLY A 41 2.59 1.51 3.51
N SER A 42 1.79 1.83 2.48
CA SER A 42 1.69 1.00 1.27
C SER A 42 2.76 1.34 0.22
N ASP A 43 3.61 2.34 0.46
CA ASP A 43 4.69 2.72 -0.45
C ASP A 43 5.86 1.73 -0.32
N TRP A 44 6.47 1.37 -1.45
CA TRP A 44 7.65 0.49 -1.47
C TRP A 44 8.81 1.03 -0.66
N SER A 45 9.00 2.35 -0.64
CA SER A 45 10.04 3.02 0.16
C SER A 45 9.77 2.82 1.65
N TYR A 46 8.50 2.96 2.07
CA TYR A 46 8.12 2.70 3.45
C TYR A 46 8.39 1.25 3.85
N TRP A 47 8.05 0.28 2.99
CA TRP A 47 8.36 -1.13 3.26
C TRP A 47 9.86 -1.39 3.30
N ALA A 48 10.67 -0.74 2.45
CA ALA A 48 12.13 -0.90 2.47
C ALA A 48 12.76 -0.35 3.75
N GLU A 49 12.24 0.76 4.28
CA GLU A 49 12.75 1.41 5.50
C GLU A 49 12.20 0.81 6.80
N ASN A 50 10.96 0.34 6.79
CA ASN A 50 10.21 -0.10 7.97
C ASN A 50 9.87 -1.60 7.93
N GLY A 51 10.37 -2.31 6.93
CA GLY A 51 10.19 -3.76 6.79
C GLY A 51 10.90 -4.52 7.89
N THR A 52 10.48 -5.77 8.10
CA THR A 52 11.07 -6.63 9.13
C THR A 52 12.52 -6.95 8.79
N GLU A 53 13.42 -6.72 9.74
CA GLU A 53 14.81 -7.21 9.64
C GLU A 53 14.80 -8.74 9.56
N VAL A 54 15.55 -9.28 8.60
CA VAL A 54 15.68 -10.72 8.42
C VAL A 54 17.08 -11.18 8.82
N THR A 55 17.17 -12.36 9.40
CA THR A 55 18.46 -12.97 9.74
C THR A 55 19.22 -13.35 8.48
N ALA A 56 20.55 -13.49 8.57
CA ALA A 56 21.40 -13.81 7.42
C ALA A 56 21.06 -15.16 6.75
N ASP A 57 20.41 -16.06 7.49
CA ASP A 57 19.99 -17.38 7.03
C ASP A 57 18.54 -17.41 6.51
N PHE A 58 17.80 -16.29 6.58
CA PHE A 58 16.44 -16.21 6.08
C PHE A 58 16.40 -16.46 4.57
N CYS A 59 15.71 -17.52 4.15
CA CYS A 59 15.65 -17.97 2.77
C CYS A 59 17.03 -18.30 2.13
N ALA A 60 18.01 -18.74 2.92
CA ALA A 60 19.35 -19.10 2.44
C ALA A 60 19.35 -20.16 1.32
N ASN A 61 18.34 -21.05 1.32
CA ASN A 61 18.11 -22.01 0.25
C ASN A 61 16.66 -21.92 -0.24
N ARG A 62 16.46 -22.15 -1.54
CA ARG A 62 15.15 -22.31 -2.16
C ARG A 62 15.21 -23.52 -3.09
N ASP A 63 14.52 -24.59 -2.73
CA ASP A 63 14.39 -25.81 -3.54
C ASP A 63 13.45 -25.57 -4.73
N GLN A 64 13.88 -24.69 -5.64
CA GLN A 64 13.14 -24.42 -6.85
C GLN A 64 13.23 -25.65 -7.77
N PRO A 65 12.09 -26.24 -8.18
CA PRO A 65 12.10 -27.40 -9.06
C PRO A 65 12.63 -27.02 -10.45
N ALA A 66 13.12 -28.02 -11.18
CA ALA A 66 13.48 -27.85 -12.58
C ALA A 66 12.30 -27.30 -13.40
N PRO A 67 12.56 -26.54 -14.48
CA PRO A 67 11.52 -26.09 -15.38
C PRO A 67 10.62 -27.25 -15.82
N GLN A 68 9.31 -27.02 -15.83
CA GLN A 68 8.36 -28.03 -16.28
C GLN A 68 8.21 -27.97 -17.81
N GLU A 69 8.44 -29.10 -18.47
CA GLU A 69 8.07 -29.29 -19.89
C GLU A 69 6.53 -29.35 -20.02
N ARG A 70 5.96 -28.50 -20.88
CA ARG A 70 4.53 -28.52 -21.25
C ARG A 70 4.40 -28.34 -22.75
N SER A 71 3.80 -29.31 -23.43
CA SER A 71 3.36 -29.10 -24.81
C SER A 71 2.09 -28.24 -24.81
N TRP A 72 2.11 -27.18 -25.62
CA TRP A 72 0.89 -26.43 -25.91
C TRP A 72 0.06 -27.24 -26.91
N GLN A 73 -1.14 -27.65 -26.52
CA GLN A 73 -2.13 -28.19 -27.45
C GLN A 73 -3.05 -27.03 -27.83
N ALA A 74 -2.96 -26.59 -29.09
CA ALA A 74 -3.85 -25.59 -29.67
C ALA A 74 -5.18 -26.20 -30.11
#